data_AF-A0A7S9YVM1-F1
#
_entry.id   AF-A0A7S9YVM1-F1
#
_cell.length_a   1.000
_cell.length_b   1.000
_cell.length_c   1.000
_cell.angle_alpha   90.00
_cell.angle_beta   90.00
_cell.angle_gamma   90.00
#
_symmetry.space_group_name_H-M   'P 1'
#
loop_
_entity.id
_entity.type
_entity.pdbx_description
1 polymer ?
#
loop_
_entity_poly.entity_id
_entity_poly.type
_entity_poly.pdbx_seq_one_letter_code
_entity_poly.pdbx_strand_id
1 'polypeptide(L)'
;MQDACRAVFGSGATGKDLQDAIHASFPEGECEECSISEHSHGPVADDEILTKLIVDPIHIDKGVVSPAAFTDAYSLDLSLFREELATDKEIQLAIDQIKNTGWGKESPQSRSIVAVMHASAESIRALRLDNPSGPMCRIYDTGEADKPAHASVFTPTRARTNKSDQRAIRRALLNAFGTAKAMPNYRPGLKP
;
A
#
# COMPACT_ATOMS: atom_id res chain seq x y z
N MET A 1 8.71 8.60 21.28
CA MET A 1 8.85 7.80 20.05
C MET A 1 7.87 8.27 18.99
N GLN A 2 6.56 8.21 19.27
CA GLN A 2 5.51 8.66 18.35
C GLN A 2 5.74 10.05 17.74
N ASP A 3 6.08 11.07 18.54
CA ASP A 3 6.34 12.42 18.02
C ASP A 3 7.50 12.48 17.02
N ALA A 4 8.54 11.66 17.23
CA ALA A 4 9.68 11.58 16.32
C ALA A 4 9.28 10.89 15.00
N CYS A 5 8.46 9.84 15.07
CA CYS A 5 7.89 9.20 13.89
C CYS A 5 7.01 10.18 13.10
N ARG A 6 6.09 10.87 13.79
CA ARG A 6 5.24 11.92 13.21
C ARG A 6 6.06 13.02 12.54
N ALA A 7 7.17 13.45 13.14
CA ALA A 7 8.04 14.46 12.55
C ALA A 7 8.64 14.02 11.21
N VAL A 8 9.01 12.75 11.05
CA VAL A 8 9.53 12.24 9.77
C VAL A 8 8.42 12.12 8.73
N PHE A 9 7.24 11.58 9.09
CA PHE A 9 6.08 11.52 8.20
C PHE A 9 5.54 12.91 7.82
N GLY A 10 5.66 13.89 8.72
CA GLY A 10 5.28 15.29 8.50
C GLY A 10 6.35 16.15 7.79
N SER A 11 7.48 15.57 7.38
CA SER A 11 8.59 16.31 6.76
C SER A 11 8.28 16.84 5.35
N GLY A 12 7.19 16.39 4.74
CA GLY A 12 6.84 16.66 3.35
C GLY A 12 7.53 15.74 2.33
N ALA A 13 8.41 14.84 2.77
CA ALA A 13 8.93 13.76 1.94
C ALA A 13 7.79 12.81 1.53
N THR A 14 7.84 12.27 0.31
CA THR A 14 6.83 11.33 -0.21
C THR A 14 7.48 10.16 -0.93
N GLY A 15 6.72 9.07 -1.10
CA GLY A 15 7.16 7.87 -1.82
C GLY A 15 8.52 7.38 -1.34
N LYS A 16 9.48 7.28 -2.28
CA LYS A 16 10.82 6.77 -1.99
C LYS A 16 11.57 7.58 -0.93
N ASP A 17 11.51 8.91 -1.01
CA ASP A 17 12.30 9.78 -0.13
C ASP A 17 11.80 9.66 1.32
N LEU A 18 10.49 9.48 1.52
CA LEU A 18 9.92 9.21 2.84
C LEU A 18 10.40 7.86 3.40
N GLN A 19 10.41 6.80 2.58
CA GLN A 19 10.94 5.50 3.02
C GLN A 19 12.41 5.57 3.39
N ASP A 20 13.23 6.33 2.62
CA ASP A 20 14.64 6.57 2.94
C ASP A 20 14.78 7.27 4.30
N ALA A 21 14.00 8.32 4.54
CA ALA A 21 14.03 9.07 5.80
C ALA A 21 13.60 8.21 7.00
N ILE A 22 12.58 7.37 6.83
CA ILE A 22 12.11 6.45 7.88
C ILE A 22 13.16 5.38 8.18
N HIS A 23 13.74 4.70 7.18
CA HIS A 23 14.77 3.70 7.47
C HIS A 23 16.04 4.28 8.07
N ALA A 24 16.40 5.52 7.70
CA ALA A 24 17.56 6.19 8.28
C ALA A 24 17.34 6.55 9.76
N SER A 25 16.11 6.90 10.13
CA SER A 25 15.76 7.33 11.49
C SER A 25 15.32 6.19 12.40
N PHE A 26 14.71 5.14 11.83
CA PHE A 26 14.05 4.02 12.51
C PHE A 26 14.34 2.71 11.77
N PRO A 27 15.59 2.22 11.80
CA PRO A 27 16.04 1.09 10.98
C PRO A 27 15.36 -0.24 11.34
N GLU A 28 14.84 -0.38 12.56
CA GLU A 28 14.14 -1.60 13.01
C GLU A 28 12.63 -1.54 12.73
N GLY A 29 12.11 -0.38 12.31
CA GLY A 29 10.71 -0.16 11.99
C GLY A 29 9.88 0.24 13.20
N GLU A 30 10.47 0.90 14.19
CA GLU A 30 9.86 1.31 15.47
C GLU A 30 8.59 2.14 15.30
N CYS A 31 8.44 2.84 14.17
CA CYS A 31 7.25 3.63 13.87
C CYS A 31 6.02 2.80 13.48
N GLU A 32 6.15 1.50 13.21
CA GLU A 32 5.02 0.62 12.86
C GLU A 32 4.03 0.47 14.04
N GLU A 33 4.52 0.61 15.27
CA GLU A 33 3.70 0.54 16.50
C GLU A 33 3.17 1.93 16.93
N CYS A 34 3.53 2.99 16.23
CA CYS A 34 3.15 4.36 16.55
C CYS A 34 1.97 4.82 15.69
N SER A 35 1.07 5.63 16.26
CA SER A 35 0.08 6.36 15.45
C SER A 35 0.78 7.53 14.75
N ILE A 36 1.15 7.34 13.49
CA ILE A 36 1.97 8.30 12.73
C ILE A 36 1.14 9.37 12.03
N SER A 37 -0.14 9.13 11.75
CA SER A 37 -1.06 10.14 11.24
C SER A 37 -1.95 10.68 12.36
N GLU A 38 -2.29 11.96 12.28
CA GLU A 38 -3.30 12.57 13.14
C GLU A 38 -4.74 12.26 12.66
N HIS A 39 -4.88 11.76 11.43
CA HIS A 39 -6.16 11.45 10.80
C HIS A 39 -6.47 9.95 10.80
N SER A 40 -5.49 9.09 11.09
CA SER A 40 -5.69 7.65 11.14
C SER A 40 -6.43 7.21 12.41
N HIS A 41 -6.84 5.94 12.40
CA HIS A 41 -7.45 5.28 13.55
C HIS A 41 -6.41 4.66 14.52
N GLY A 42 -5.15 5.12 14.43
CA GLY A 42 -4.01 4.54 15.14
C GLY A 42 -3.29 3.44 14.34
N PRO A 43 -2.29 2.77 14.94
CA PRO A 43 -1.48 1.74 14.28
C PRO A 43 -2.35 0.64 13.66
N VAL A 44 -1.85 0.03 12.59
CA VAL A 44 -2.54 -1.10 11.94
C VAL A 44 -2.32 -2.37 12.76
N ALA A 45 -3.37 -2.95 13.32
CA ALA A 45 -3.32 -4.20 14.06
C ALA A 45 -3.17 -5.42 13.13
N ASP A 46 -2.67 -6.53 13.65
CA ASP A 46 -2.36 -7.74 12.87
C ASP A 46 -3.60 -8.41 12.28
N ASP A 47 -4.73 -8.33 12.97
CA ASP A 47 -6.01 -8.93 12.59
C ASP A 47 -6.78 -8.12 11.54
N GLU A 48 -6.32 -6.91 11.21
CA GLU A 48 -6.97 -6.08 10.20
C GLU A 48 -6.79 -6.62 8.78
N ILE A 49 -7.86 -6.51 8.00
CA ILE A 49 -7.83 -6.82 6.57
C ILE A 49 -7.47 -5.57 5.79
N LEU A 50 -6.45 -5.68 4.93
CA LEU A 50 -5.99 -4.61 4.06
C LEU A 50 -6.38 -4.88 2.61
N THR A 51 -6.94 -3.86 1.99
CA THR A 51 -7.50 -3.89 0.64
C THR A 51 -6.62 -3.13 -0.33
N LYS A 52 -6.19 -3.81 -1.40
CA LYS A 52 -5.48 -3.22 -2.54
C LYS A 52 -6.45 -3.05 -3.71
N LEU A 53 -6.55 -1.82 -4.22
CA LEU A 53 -7.29 -1.53 -5.44
C LEU A 53 -6.50 -1.99 -6.69
N ILE A 54 -7.18 -2.69 -7.60
CA ILE A 54 -6.59 -3.22 -8.84
C ILE A 54 -7.07 -2.42 -10.04
N VAL A 55 -6.12 -1.83 -10.77
CA VAL A 55 -6.37 -0.88 -11.86
C VAL A 55 -5.96 -1.50 -13.19
N ASP A 56 -6.87 -1.57 -14.15
CA ASP A 56 -6.59 -1.94 -15.55
C ASP A 56 -6.25 -0.68 -16.37
N PRO A 57 -5.22 -0.70 -17.25
CA PRO A 57 -4.30 -1.80 -17.59
C PRO A 57 -2.98 -1.81 -16.79
N ILE A 58 -2.93 -1.16 -15.63
CA ILE A 58 -1.69 -1.05 -14.86
C ILE A 58 -1.33 -2.38 -14.17
N HIS A 59 -2.32 -3.02 -13.56
CA HIS A 59 -2.16 -4.19 -12.70
C HIS A 59 -2.57 -5.49 -13.40
N ILE A 60 -3.29 -5.41 -14.52
CA ILE A 60 -3.79 -6.56 -15.26
C ILE A 60 -2.90 -6.85 -16.47
N ASP A 61 -2.48 -8.11 -16.60
CA ASP A 61 -1.88 -8.64 -17.82
C ASP A 61 -2.69 -9.85 -18.28
N LYS A 62 -3.19 -9.81 -19.53
CA LYS A 62 -4.01 -10.88 -20.14
C LYS A 62 -5.19 -11.35 -19.26
N GLY A 63 -5.84 -10.41 -18.58
CA GLY A 63 -7.01 -10.69 -17.73
C GLY A 63 -6.68 -11.23 -16.33
N VAL A 64 -5.41 -11.29 -15.95
CA VAL A 64 -4.95 -11.76 -14.63
C VAL A 64 -4.20 -10.63 -13.93
N VAL A 65 -4.34 -10.53 -12.61
CA VAL A 65 -3.51 -9.61 -11.82
C VAL A 65 -2.06 -10.05 -11.92
N SER A 66 -1.24 -9.17 -12.46
CA SER A 66 0.20 -9.36 -12.57
C SER A 66 0.89 -8.94 -11.26
N PRO A 67 2.10 -9.45 -10.98
CA PRO A 67 2.92 -8.96 -9.87
C PRO A 67 3.22 -7.46 -9.94
N ALA A 68 3.01 -6.80 -11.08
CA ALA A 68 3.20 -5.36 -11.23
C ALA A 68 2.27 -4.53 -10.31
N ALA A 69 1.15 -5.11 -9.85
CA ALA A 69 0.24 -4.52 -8.86
C ALA A 69 0.90 -4.14 -7.53
N PHE A 70 2.07 -4.72 -7.25
CA PHE A 70 2.85 -4.53 -6.02
C PHE A 70 4.20 -3.83 -6.27
N THR A 71 4.39 -3.23 -7.45
CA THR A 71 5.62 -2.47 -7.77
C THR A 71 5.80 -1.29 -6.83
N ASP A 72 4.70 -0.65 -6.44
CA ASP A 72 4.70 0.51 -5.56
C ASP A 72 5.35 0.22 -4.21
N ALA A 73 5.38 -1.03 -3.73
CA ALA A 73 5.96 -1.38 -2.44
C ALA A 73 7.45 -0.99 -2.28
N TYR A 74 8.19 -0.90 -3.39
CA TYR A 74 9.61 -0.50 -3.39
C TYR A 74 9.91 0.72 -4.27
N SER A 75 9.01 1.14 -5.18
CA SER A 75 9.21 2.35 -5.99
C SER A 75 8.63 3.60 -5.35
N LEU A 76 7.55 3.44 -4.59
CA LEU A 76 6.82 4.46 -3.84
C LEU A 76 6.46 3.82 -2.51
N ASP A 77 5.29 4.12 -1.96
CA ASP A 77 4.62 3.37 -0.92
C ASP A 77 3.44 2.56 -1.48
N LEU A 78 3.30 1.32 -1.03
CA LEU A 78 2.15 0.50 -1.45
C LEU A 78 0.92 0.94 -0.67
N SER A 79 0.10 1.75 -1.32
CA SER A 79 -1.20 2.25 -0.82
C SER A 79 -2.23 1.13 -0.68
N LEU A 80 -2.83 1.05 0.51
CA LEU A 80 -3.85 0.11 0.95
C LEU A 80 -4.95 0.84 1.75
N PHE A 81 -6.10 0.18 1.90
CA PHE A 81 -7.19 0.62 2.77
C PHE A 81 -7.48 -0.43 3.84
N ARG A 82 -7.78 0.01 5.06
CA ARG A 82 -8.22 -0.86 6.17
C ARG A 82 -9.69 -1.21 5.96
N GLU A 83 -9.99 -2.44 5.57
CA GLU A 83 -11.29 -2.87 5.02
C GLU A 83 -12.46 -2.59 5.95
N GLU A 84 -12.32 -2.83 7.26
CA GLU A 84 -13.42 -2.59 8.21
C GLU A 84 -13.70 -1.10 8.47
N LEU A 85 -12.73 -0.23 8.18
CA LEU A 85 -12.78 1.21 8.48
C LEU A 85 -13.04 2.08 7.25
N ALA A 86 -12.62 1.62 6.07
CA ALA A 86 -12.69 2.39 4.84
C ALA A 86 -14.14 2.58 4.41
N THR A 87 -14.50 3.84 4.17
CA THR A 87 -15.81 4.19 3.62
C THR A 87 -15.82 4.17 2.09
N ASP A 88 -16.99 3.95 1.48
CA ASP A 88 -17.15 4.05 0.02
C ASP A 88 -16.67 5.37 -0.56
N LYS A 89 -16.78 6.45 0.23
CA LYS A 89 -16.35 7.78 -0.17
C LYS A 89 -14.84 7.86 -0.30
N GLU A 90 -14.10 7.27 0.64
CA GLU A 90 -12.63 7.20 0.60
C GLU A 90 -12.16 6.39 -0.60
N ILE A 91 -12.78 5.22 -0.81
CA ILE A 91 -12.47 4.37 -1.96
C ILE A 91 -12.75 5.12 -3.26
N GLN A 92 -13.93 5.72 -3.40
CA GLN A 92 -14.31 6.49 -4.59
C GLN A 92 -13.35 7.66 -4.86
N LEU A 93 -12.94 8.36 -3.81
CA LEU A 93 -11.96 9.44 -3.93
C LEU A 93 -10.62 8.91 -4.48
N ALA A 94 -10.15 7.77 -3.98
CA ALA A 94 -8.94 7.14 -4.49
C ALA A 94 -9.09 6.69 -5.95
N ILE A 95 -10.27 6.15 -6.33
CA ILE A 95 -10.60 5.82 -7.72
C ILE A 95 -10.45 7.05 -8.61
N ASP A 96 -11.01 8.18 -8.19
CA ASP A 96 -11.01 9.42 -8.97
C ASP A 96 -9.59 10.01 -9.06
N GLN A 97 -8.81 9.95 -7.98
CA GLN A 97 -7.39 10.32 -7.99
C GLN A 97 -6.57 9.46 -8.98
N ILE A 98 -6.80 8.14 -9.02
CA ILE A 98 -6.13 7.21 -9.96
C ILE A 98 -6.50 7.50 -11.42
N LYS A 99 -7.77 7.82 -11.69
CA LYS A 99 -8.25 8.22 -13.03
C LYS A 99 -7.64 9.56 -13.46
N ASN A 100 -7.46 10.49 -12.53
CA ASN A 100 -6.97 11.84 -12.81
C ASN A 100 -5.44 11.94 -12.89
N THR A 101 -4.69 11.01 -12.28
CA THR A 101 -3.20 10.94 -12.31
C THR A 101 -2.61 10.49 -13.66
N GLY A 102 -3.29 10.80 -14.77
CA GLY A 102 -2.87 10.52 -16.14
C GLY A 102 -3.01 11.70 -17.11
N TRP A 103 -3.52 12.85 -16.68
CA TRP A 103 -3.90 13.97 -17.57
C TRP A 103 -2.74 14.90 -18.00
N GLY A 104 -1.48 14.55 -17.72
CA GLY A 104 -0.30 15.36 -18.09
C GLY A 104 0.71 14.67 -19.01
N LYS A 105 0.52 13.38 -19.30
CA LYS A 105 1.25 12.64 -20.34
C LYS A 105 0.18 11.96 -21.16
N GLU A 106 0.23 12.06 -22.48
CA GLU A 106 -0.66 11.33 -23.38
C GLU A 106 -0.73 9.84 -22.98
N SER A 107 -1.69 9.47 -22.13
CA SER A 107 -1.99 8.10 -21.80
C SER A 107 -3.31 7.83 -22.49
N PRO A 108 -3.29 7.27 -23.71
CA PRO A 108 -4.49 7.04 -24.51
C PRO A 108 -5.40 5.93 -23.93
N GLN A 109 -5.07 5.35 -22.77
CA GLN A 109 -5.82 4.25 -22.18
C GLN A 109 -6.56 4.71 -20.94
N SER A 110 -7.89 4.63 -21.01
CA SER A 110 -8.78 4.81 -19.88
C SER A 110 -8.40 3.83 -18.76
N ARG A 111 -8.11 4.36 -17.58
CA ARG A 111 -7.89 3.55 -16.39
C ARG A 111 -9.22 3.21 -15.73
N SER A 112 -9.38 1.97 -15.31
CA SER A 112 -10.55 1.54 -14.54
C SER A 112 -10.11 0.66 -13.37
N ILE A 113 -10.79 0.78 -12.23
CA ILE A 113 -10.63 -0.19 -11.16
C ILE A 113 -11.54 -1.36 -11.49
N VAL A 114 -10.94 -2.54 -11.57
CA VAL A 114 -11.61 -3.77 -12.05
C VAL A 114 -11.77 -4.82 -10.95
N ALA A 115 -10.99 -4.71 -9.88
CA ALA A 115 -10.96 -5.67 -8.80
C ALA A 115 -10.36 -5.09 -7.52
N VAL A 116 -10.50 -5.83 -6.43
CA VAL A 116 -9.77 -5.63 -5.18
C VAL A 116 -9.10 -6.93 -4.76
N MET A 117 -8.01 -6.80 -3.99
CA MET A 117 -7.35 -7.92 -3.32
C MET A 117 -7.27 -7.66 -1.83
N HIS A 118 -7.29 -8.72 -1.03
CA HIS A 118 -7.29 -8.63 0.43
C HIS A 118 -6.16 -9.46 1.03
N ALA A 119 -5.50 -8.96 2.06
CA ALA A 119 -4.56 -9.69 2.90
C ALA A 119 -4.73 -9.24 4.35
N SER A 120 -4.50 -10.11 5.33
CA SER A 120 -4.36 -9.64 6.72
C SER A 120 -3.04 -8.91 6.89
N ALA A 121 -3.00 -7.90 7.78
CA ALA A 121 -1.78 -7.21 8.15
C ALA A 121 -0.72 -8.19 8.68
N GLU A 122 -1.12 -9.17 9.48
CA GLU A 122 -0.27 -10.27 9.95
C GLU A 122 0.43 -11.00 8.79
N SER A 123 -0.31 -11.36 7.73
CA SER A 123 0.25 -12.12 6.60
C SER A 123 1.30 -11.34 5.83
N ILE A 124 1.13 -10.01 5.73
CA ILE A 124 2.12 -9.11 5.10
C ILE A 124 3.34 -8.97 6.00
N ARG A 125 3.13 -8.79 7.31
CA ARG A 125 4.22 -8.72 8.31
C ARG A 125 4.98 -10.02 8.46
N ALA A 126 4.38 -11.16 8.19
CA ALA A 126 5.03 -12.46 8.22
C ALA A 126 6.03 -12.67 7.06
N LEU A 127 5.98 -11.84 6.02
CA LEU A 127 6.89 -11.93 4.89
C LEU A 127 8.35 -11.63 5.29
N ARG A 128 9.28 -12.46 4.82
CA ARG A 128 10.71 -12.39 5.17
C ARG A 128 11.58 -12.44 3.92
N LEU A 129 12.58 -11.56 3.86
CA LEU A 129 13.66 -11.64 2.88
C LEU A 129 14.71 -12.61 3.40
N ASP A 130 15.23 -13.43 2.49
CA ASP A 130 16.42 -14.23 2.77
C ASP A 130 17.68 -13.37 2.66
N ASN A 131 18.71 -13.69 3.44
CA ASN A 131 20.10 -13.21 3.33
C ASN A 131 20.31 -11.69 3.05
N PRO A 132 20.52 -10.86 4.09
CA PRO A 132 20.26 -11.16 5.51
C PRO A 132 18.79 -11.46 5.76
N SER A 133 18.49 -12.28 6.76
CA SER A 133 17.10 -12.48 7.19
C SER A 133 16.52 -11.18 7.73
N GLY A 134 15.29 -10.85 7.38
CA GLY A 134 14.59 -9.69 7.93
C GLY A 134 13.18 -9.52 7.37
N PRO A 135 12.38 -8.59 7.94
CA PRO A 135 11.04 -8.29 7.43
C PRO A 135 11.10 -7.80 5.99
N MET A 136 10.20 -8.31 5.13
CA MET A 136 10.01 -7.78 3.76
C MET A 136 9.24 -6.47 3.76
N CYS A 137 8.33 -6.31 4.71
CA CYS A 137 7.32 -5.27 4.71
C CYS A 137 7.11 -4.73 6.12
N ARG A 138 6.80 -3.43 6.18
CA ARG A 138 6.33 -2.71 7.37
C ARG A 138 5.08 -1.94 6.99
N ILE A 139 4.08 -1.92 7.87
CA ILE A 139 2.77 -1.30 7.60
C ILE A 139 2.60 -0.09 8.52
N TYR A 140 2.26 1.05 7.95
CA TYR A 140 2.10 2.31 8.68
C TYR A 140 0.70 2.89 8.47
N ASP A 141 0.14 3.50 9.51
CA ASP A 141 -1.18 4.15 9.50
C ASP A 141 -1.10 5.55 8.87
N THR A 142 -0.91 5.59 7.55
CA THR A 142 -0.77 6.81 6.74
C THR A 142 -2.11 7.43 6.36
N GLY A 143 -3.06 7.47 7.30
CA GLY A 143 -4.38 8.07 7.09
C GLY A 143 -4.28 9.55 6.69
N GLU A 144 -5.13 10.00 5.77
CA GLU A 144 -5.27 11.41 5.40
C GLU A 144 -6.62 11.95 5.89
N ALA A 145 -6.79 13.27 5.95
CA ALA A 145 -8.03 13.88 6.42
C ALA A 145 -9.28 13.42 5.63
N ASP A 146 -9.11 13.12 4.33
CA ASP A 146 -10.16 12.65 3.43
C ASP A 146 -10.13 11.12 3.18
N LYS A 147 -9.09 10.43 3.66
CA LYS A 147 -8.86 8.98 3.61
C LYS A 147 -8.30 8.45 4.93
N PRO A 148 -9.02 8.58 6.07
CA PRO A 148 -8.53 8.19 7.39
C PRO A 148 -8.25 6.68 7.53
N ALA A 149 -8.82 5.83 6.68
CA ALA A 149 -8.55 4.39 6.66
C ALA A 149 -7.36 3.98 5.79
N HIS A 150 -6.62 4.93 5.22
CA HIS A 150 -5.45 4.64 4.39
C HIS A 150 -4.28 4.09 5.22
N ALA A 151 -3.58 3.13 4.63
CA ALA A 151 -2.34 2.55 5.16
C ALA A 151 -1.33 2.37 4.03
N SER A 152 -0.05 2.43 4.39
CA SER A 152 1.06 2.27 3.44
C SER A 152 1.96 1.13 3.86
N VAL A 153 2.35 0.29 2.90
CA VAL A 153 3.41 -0.71 3.09
C VAL A 153 4.72 -0.21 2.53
N PHE A 154 5.75 -0.20 3.36
CA PHE A 154 7.13 0.11 2.98
C PHE A 154 7.97 -1.17 2.94
N THR A 155 9.05 -1.15 2.16
CA THR A 155 9.98 -2.29 2.04
C THR A 155 11.41 -1.85 2.33
N PRO A 156 12.30 -2.72 2.86
CA PRO A 156 13.66 -2.35 3.23
C PRO A 156 14.45 -1.68 2.10
N THR A 157 15.37 -0.77 2.43
CA THR A 157 16.18 -0.03 1.44
C THR A 157 16.84 -0.92 0.37
N ARG A 158 17.33 -2.10 0.74
CA ARG A 158 17.95 -3.06 -0.21
C ARG A 158 16.98 -3.57 -1.28
N ALA A 159 15.69 -3.68 -0.97
CA ALA A 159 14.67 -4.07 -1.94
C ALA A 159 14.57 -3.08 -3.10
N ARG A 160 15.09 -1.86 -2.95
CA ARG A 160 15.03 -0.84 -3.99
C ARG A 160 16.18 -0.92 -4.98
N THR A 161 17.34 -1.44 -4.57
CA THR A 161 18.53 -1.56 -5.42
C THR A 161 18.73 -2.97 -5.97
N ASN A 162 18.16 -4.00 -5.31
CA ASN A 162 18.29 -5.40 -5.70
C ASN A 162 17.06 -5.90 -6.48
N LYS A 163 17.23 -6.15 -7.80
CA LYS A 163 16.16 -6.69 -8.66
C LYS A 163 15.64 -8.07 -8.22
N SER A 164 16.46 -8.88 -7.57
CA SER A 164 16.04 -10.17 -7.02
C SER A 164 15.03 -9.96 -5.90
N ASP A 165 15.34 -9.07 -4.96
CA ASP A 165 14.47 -8.73 -3.83
C ASP A 165 13.16 -8.10 -4.32
N GLN A 166 13.21 -7.23 -5.33
CA GLN A 166 12.00 -6.67 -5.97
C GLN A 166 11.07 -7.74 -6.54
N ARG A 167 11.63 -8.79 -7.15
CA ARG A 167 10.84 -9.91 -7.69
C ARG A 167 10.29 -10.76 -6.56
N ALA A 168 11.10 -11.02 -5.53
CA ALA A 168 10.69 -11.79 -4.36
C ALA A 168 9.53 -11.10 -3.62
N ILE A 169 9.65 -9.80 -3.34
CA ILE A 169 8.62 -9.00 -2.66
C ILE A 169 7.32 -8.97 -3.45
N ARG A 170 7.35 -8.69 -4.76
CA ARG A 170 6.11 -8.67 -5.56
C ARG A 170 5.41 -10.02 -5.58
N ARG A 171 6.18 -11.10 -5.68
CA ARG A 171 5.63 -12.46 -5.66
C ARG A 171 5.06 -12.81 -4.28
N ALA A 172 5.77 -12.45 -3.22
CA ALA A 172 5.35 -12.70 -1.85
C ALA A 172 4.06 -11.93 -1.50
N LEU A 173 3.99 -10.64 -1.87
CA LEU A 173 2.79 -9.83 -1.72
C LEU A 173 1.63 -10.36 -2.55
N LEU A 174 1.85 -10.69 -3.84
CA LEU A 174 0.81 -11.30 -4.67
C LEU A 174 0.26 -12.58 -4.05
N ASN A 175 1.13 -13.43 -3.48
CA ASN A 175 0.70 -14.64 -2.78
C ASN A 175 -0.08 -14.33 -1.49
N ALA A 176 0.37 -13.36 -0.69
CA ALA A 176 -0.31 -12.96 0.55
C ALA A 176 -1.71 -12.39 0.28
N PHE A 177 -1.85 -11.59 -0.78
CA PHE A 177 -3.13 -11.02 -1.23
C PHE A 177 -4.02 -12.01 -1.99
N GLY A 178 -3.47 -13.16 -2.39
CA GLY A 178 -4.21 -14.25 -3.01
C GLY A 178 -4.83 -13.89 -4.36
N THR A 179 -6.13 -14.15 -4.50
CA THR A 179 -6.86 -13.96 -5.76
C THR A 179 -7.65 -12.66 -5.73
N ALA A 180 -7.60 -11.91 -6.84
CA ALA A 180 -8.41 -10.73 -6.99
C ALA A 180 -9.90 -11.07 -7.12
N LYS A 181 -10.72 -10.39 -6.32
CA LYS A 181 -12.17 -10.43 -6.45
C LYS A 181 -12.56 -9.35 -7.43
N ALA A 182 -13.17 -9.74 -8.55
CA ALA A 182 -13.72 -8.79 -9.49
C ALA A 182 -14.65 -7.82 -8.74
N MET A 183 -14.61 -6.54 -9.14
CA MET A 183 -15.61 -5.56 -8.77
C MET A 183 -16.54 -5.37 -9.96
N PRO A 184 -17.47 -6.31 -10.25
CA PRO A 184 -18.41 -6.15 -11.34
C PRO A 184 -19.34 -4.99 -10.96
N ASN A 185 -19.05 -3.80 -11.50
CA ASN A 185 -19.75 -2.55 -11.21
C ASN A 185 -19.60 -2.10 -9.75
N TYR A 186 -18.47 -1.48 -9.38
CA TYR A 186 -18.44 -0.64 -8.17
C TYR A 186 -19.50 0.45 -8.30
N ARG A 187 -20.67 0.20 -7.70
CA ARG A 187 -21.69 1.19 -7.38
C ARG A 187 -21.41 1.59 -5.93
N PRO A 188 -21.40 2.88 -5.58
CA PRO A 188 -21.26 3.32 -4.20
C PRO A 188 -22.28 2.57 -3.34
N GLY A 189 -21.82 1.82 -2.33
CA GLY A 189 -22.66 0.98 -1.47
C GLY A 189 -21.99 -0.33 -1.01
N LEU A 190 -20.84 -0.28 -0.34
CA LEU A 190 -20.45 -1.28 0.66
C LEU A 190 -21.12 -0.83 1.98
N LYS A 191 -22.20 -1.44 2.47
CA LYS A 191 -22.51 -2.87 2.72
C LYS A 191 -24.02 -3.15 2.46
N PRO A 192 -24.51 -4.40 2.54
CA PRO A 192 -25.86 -4.62 3.06
C PRO A 192 -26.01 -4.11 4.50
#